data_AF-A0A2V8PEL3-F1
#
_entry.id   AF-A0A2V8PEL3-F1
#
_cell.length_a   1.000
_cell.length_b   1.000
_cell.length_c   1.000
_cell.angle_alpha   90.00
_cell.angle_beta   90.00
_cell.angle_gamma   90.00
#
_symmetry.space_group_name_H-M   'P 1'
#
loop_
_entity.id
_entity.type
_entity.pdbx_description
1 polymer ?
#
loop_
_entity_poly.entity_id
_entity_poly.type
_entity_poly.pdbx_seq_one_letter_code
_entity_poly.pdbx_strand_id
1 'polypeptide(L)'
;MFGLASLCFSVVLLVSFISSKTQSQGKSAGEDGLSQTEQDLLDEINQARAHPDVYAKYLQSLKPFLKGKDYQPNGQPALTTQEGWNAVQDGINFLSRAKPQGLQRSAPAHPPTRQTITRPANQTNLRLLKSSREDRISNAICEAP
;
A
#
# COMPACT_ATOMS: atom_id res chain seq x y z
N MET A 1 33.71 -42.81 -14.98
CA MET A 1 33.24 -41.63 -14.24
C MET A 1 32.50 -40.66 -15.17
N PHE A 2 31.25 -40.92 -15.59
CA PHE A 2 30.47 -39.95 -16.39
C PHE A 2 28.95 -40.03 -16.15
N GLY A 3 28.49 -40.46 -14.95
CA GLY A 3 27.06 -40.66 -14.66
C GLY A 3 26.35 -39.51 -13.92
N LEU A 4 27.11 -38.61 -13.26
CA LEU A 4 26.54 -37.59 -12.37
C LEU A 4 26.29 -36.24 -13.05
N ALA A 5 26.96 -35.95 -14.17
CA ALA A 5 26.86 -34.64 -14.83
C ALA A 5 25.58 -34.47 -15.67
N SER A 6 24.95 -35.56 -16.12
CA SER A 6 23.80 -35.48 -17.02
C SER A 6 22.46 -35.29 -16.29
N LEU A 7 22.36 -35.67 -15.01
CA LEU A 7 21.11 -35.55 -14.24
C LEU A 7 20.85 -34.10 -13.79
N CYS A 8 21.89 -33.29 -13.60
CA CYS A 8 21.75 -31.89 -13.19
C CYS A 8 21.18 -31.01 -14.32
N PHE A 9 21.46 -31.34 -15.58
CA PHE A 9 21.03 -30.53 -16.72
C PHE A 9 19.52 -30.58 -16.94
N SER A 10 18.88 -31.72 -16.64
CA SER A 10 17.43 -31.91 -16.76
C SER A 10 16.63 -31.15 -15.70
N VAL A 11 17.17 -31.02 -14.47
CA VAL A 11 16.50 -30.32 -13.37
C VAL A 11 16.51 -28.81 -13.59
N VAL A 12 17.59 -28.25 -14.14
CA VAL A 12 17.71 -26.80 -14.40
C VAL A 12 16.74 -26.35 -15.50
N LEU A 13 16.53 -27.15 -16.55
CA LEU A 13 15.60 -26.81 -17.62
C LEU A 13 14.12 -26.90 -17.20
N LEU A 14 13.77 -27.77 -16.23
CA LEU A 14 12.41 -27.86 -15.70
C LEU A 14 12.05 -26.65 -14.83
N VAL A 15 12.98 -26.13 -14.03
CA VAL A 15 12.77 -24.94 -13.17
C VAL A 15 12.63 -23.66 -14.00
N SER A 16 13.31 -23.56 -15.13
CA SER A 16 13.18 -22.41 -16.04
C SER A 16 11.86 -22.37 -16.82
N PHE A 17 11.17 -23.51 -17.01
CA PHE A 17 9.90 -23.54 -17.76
C PHE A 17 8.68 -23.13 -16.92
N ILE A 18 8.77 -23.24 -15.58
CA ILE A 18 7.68 -22.85 -14.66
C ILE A 18 7.69 -21.35 -14.37
N SER A 19 8.83 -20.67 -14.55
CA SER A 19 8.98 -19.23 -14.27
C SER A 19 8.31 -18.32 -15.30
N SER A 20 7.89 -18.84 -16.46
CA SER A 20 7.37 -18.03 -17.57
C SER A 20 5.85 -17.83 -17.55
N LYS A 21 5.12 -18.34 -16.55
CA LYS A 21 3.65 -18.35 -16.58
C LYS A 21 2.97 -17.96 -15.27
N THR A 22 3.37 -16.83 -14.69
CA THR A 22 2.53 -16.10 -13.72
C THR A 22 2.79 -14.61 -13.80
N GLN A 23 2.72 -14.08 -15.02
CA GLN A 23 2.38 -12.67 -15.22
C GLN A 23 0.89 -12.54 -14.89
N SER A 24 0.57 -12.32 -13.60
CA SER A 24 -0.74 -11.84 -13.19
C SER A 24 -0.94 -10.49 -13.87
N GLN A 25 -1.64 -10.51 -15.01
CA GLN A 25 -2.14 -9.33 -15.67
C GLN A 25 -3.19 -8.71 -14.75
N GLY A 26 -2.75 -7.86 -13.83
CA GLY A 26 -3.59 -6.83 -13.26
C GLY A 26 -4.03 -5.92 -14.40
N LYS A 27 -5.22 -6.17 -14.93
CA LYS A 27 -5.88 -5.34 -15.92
C LYS A 27 -6.03 -3.95 -15.31
N SER A 28 -5.19 -3.01 -15.75
CA SER A 28 -5.31 -1.60 -15.41
C SER A 28 -6.66 -1.11 -15.92
N ALA A 29 -7.65 -1.01 -15.04
CA ALA A 29 -8.87 -0.27 -15.32
C ALA A 29 -8.50 1.22 -15.29
N GLY A 30 -8.75 1.89 -16.41
CA GLY A 30 -8.72 3.35 -16.47
C GLY A 30 -9.90 3.93 -15.70
N GLU A 31 -9.64 5.06 -15.05
CA GLU A 31 -10.60 6.08 -14.59
C GLU A 31 -11.74 5.61 -13.66
N ASP A 32 -11.41 5.18 -12.44
CA ASP A 32 -12.17 5.54 -11.24
C ASP A 32 -11.29 5.27 -9.99
N GLY A 33 -11.64 5.81 -8.82
CA GLY A 33 -10.91 5.53 -7.57
C GLY A 33 -10.90 4.04 -7.17
N LEU A 34 -10.30 3.70 -6.02
CA LEU A 34 -10.44 2.34 -5.48
C LEU A 34 -11.92 2.01 -5.25
N SER A 35 -12.35 0.81 -5.61
CA SER A 35 -13.64 0.28 -5.17
C SER A 35 -13.69 0.17 -3.64
N GLN A 36 -14.88 0.11 -3.05
CA GLN A 36 -15.03 0.03 -1.60
C GLN A 36 -14.26 -1.17 -1.01
N THR A 37 -14.34 -2.34 -1.64
CA THR A 37 -13.61 -3.53 -1.21
C THR A 37 -12.09 -3.33 -1.25
N GLU A 38 -11.58 -2.65 -2.27
CA GLU A 38 -10.15 -2.34 -2.36
C GLU A 38 -9.72 -1.31 -1.31
N GLN A 39 -10.58 -0.34 -1.00
CA GLN A 39 -10.35 0.62 0.07
C GLN A 39 -10.33 -0.06 1.44
N ASP A 40 -11.27 -0.98 1.70
CA ASP A 40 -11.32 -1.76 2.94
C ASP A 40 -10.04 -2.61 3.12
N LEU A 41 -9.55 -3.22 2.03
CA LEU A 41 -8.28 -3.96 2.05
C LEU A 41 -7.09 -3.05 2.34
N LEU A 42 -7.06 -1.84 1.75
CA LEU A 42 -6.00 -0.86 2.01
C LEU A 42 -6.01 -0.40 3.47
N ASP A 43 -7.20 -0.19 4.04
CA ASP A 43 -7.38 0.21 5.43
C ASP A 43 -6.89 -0.89 6.38
N GLU A 44 -7.20 -2.16 6.11
CA GLU A 44 -6.70 -3.30 6.88
C GLU A 44 -5.17 -3.41 6.83
N ILE A 45 -4.58 -3.30 5.64
CA ILE A 45 -3.12 -3.27 5.47
C ILE A 45 -2.51 -2.12 6.26
N ASN A 46 -3.14 -0.95 6.22
CA ASN A 46 -2.69 0.22 6.95
C ASN A 46 -2.77 0.02 8.47
N GLN A 47 -3.78 -0.67 9.00
CA GLN A 47 -3.84 -1.03 10.42
C GLN A 47 -2.65 -1.92 10.81
N ALA A 48 -2.39 -2.98 10.03
CA ALA A 48 -1.27 -3.88 10.28
C ALA A 48 0.10 -3.15 10.21
N ARG A 49 0.24 -2.15 9.33
CA ARG A 49 1.48 -1.39 9.14
C ARG A 49 1.67 -0.28 10.17
N ALA A 50 0.63 0.47 10.48
CA ALA A 50 0.70 1.60 11.40
C ALA A 50 0.70 1.15 12.87
N HIS A 51 -0.01 0.06 13.20
CA HIS A 51 -0.21 -0.42 14.56
C HIS A 51 0.00 -1.95 14.65
N PRO A 52 1.22 -2.45 14.38
CA PRO A 52 1.46 -3.90 14.27
C PRO A 52 1.18 -4.67 15.57
N ASP A 53 1.43 -4.07 16.73
CA ASP A 53 1.16 -4.68 18.04
C ASP A 53 -0.35 -4.81 18.33
N VAL A 54 -1.13 -3.80 17.96
CA VAL A 54 -2.60 -3.82 18.07
C VAL A 54 -3.17 -4.87 17.13
N TYR A 55 -2.68 -4.91 15.89
CA TYR A 55 -3.14 -5.87 14.90
C TYR A 55 -2.77 -7.32 15.31
N ALA A 56 -1.60 -7.54 15.91
CA ALA A 56 -1.24 -8.84 16.48
C ALA A 56 -2.22 -9.30 17.57
N LYS A 57 -2.67 -8.40 18.45
CA LYS A 57 -3.69 -8.70 19.47
C LYS A 57 -5.04 -9.05 18.84
N TYR A 58 -5.43 -8.33 17.78
CA TYR A 58 -6.63 -8.66 17.02
C TYR A 58 -6.55 -10.08 16.44
N LEU A 59 -5.47 -10.44 15.75
CA LEU A 59 -5.29 -11.80 15.23
C LEU A 59 -5.30 -12.86 16.36
N GLN A 60 -4.71 -12.55 17.51
CA GLN A 60 -4.75 -13.44 18.67
C GLN A 60 -6.19 -13.68 19.17
N SER A 61 -7.05 -12.65 19.10
CA SER A 61 -8.46 -12.76 19.49
C SER A 61 -9.26 -13.70 18.59
N LEU A 62 -8.76 -13.99 17.37
CA LEU A 62 -9.40 -14.91 16.44
C LEU A 62 -9.17 -16.39 16.76
N LYS A 63 -8.23 -16.71 17.66
CA LYS A 63 -7.87 -18.09 18.02
C LYS A 63 -9.06 -19.00 18.36
N PRO A 64 -10.09 -18.56 19.11
CA PRO A 64 -11.24 -19.42 19.44
C PRO A 64 -12.03 -19.90 18.21
N PHE A 65 -11.95 -19.17 17.10
CA PHE A 65 -12.63 -19.50 15.84
C PHE A 65 -11.78 -20.44 14.96
N LEU A 66 -10.51 -20.70 15.31
CA LEU A 66 -9.60 -21.56 14.56
C LEU A 66 -9.36 -22.88 15.30
N LYS A 67 -9.89 -23.98 14.76
CA LYS A 67 -9.72 -25.35 15.28
C LYS A 67 -8.85 -26.14 14.32
N GLY A 68 -7.55 -26.18 14.60
CA GLY A 68 -6.58 -26.80 13.69
C GLY A 68 -6.51 -26.04 12.36
N LYS A 69 -7.07 -26.65 11.31
CA LYS A 69 -7.17 -26.06 9.97
C LYS A 69 -8.52 -25.41 9.69
N ASP A 70 -9.52 -25.66 10.51
CA ASP A 70 -10.87 -25.16 10.26
C ASP A 70 -11.09 -23.81 10.93
N TYR A 71 -11.49 -22.82 10.13
CA TYR A 71 -11.91 -21.50 10.59
C TYR A 71 -13.43 -21.43 10.61
N GLN A 72 -14.02 -21.18 11.77
CA GLN A 72 -15.46 -21.08 11.93
C GLN A 72 -15.84 -19.73 12.56
N PRO A 73 -16.12 -18.71 11.72
CA PRO A 73 -16.67 -17.46 12.20
C PRO A 73 -18.11 -17.67 12.71
N ASN A 74 -18.52 -16.84 13.68
CA ASN A 74 -19.84 -16.93 14.31
C ASN A 74 -20.97 -16.91 13.27
N GLY A 75 -21.83 -17.93 13.32
CA GLY A 75 -23.01 -18.04 12.44
C GLY A 75 -22.70 -18.37 10.99
N GLN A 76 -21.45 -18.71 10.65
CA GLN A 76 -21.04 -19.05 9.29
C GLN A 76 -20.56 -20.51 9.20
N PRO A 77 -20.67 -21.14 8.01
CA PRO A 77 -20.05 -22.43 7.75
C PRO A 77 -18.54 -22.39 8.01
N ALA A 78 -17.98 -23.51 8.47
CA ALA A 78 -16.54 -23.63 8.64
C ALA A 78 -15.82 -23.63 7.28
N LEU A 79 -14.69 -22.93 7.21
CA LEU A 79 -13.78 -22.88 6.06
C LEU A 79 -12.50 -23.64 6.42
N THR A 80 -12.14 -24.64 5.63
CA THR A 80 -10.89 -25.37 5.83
C THR A 80 -9.72 -24.63 5.16
N THR A 81 -8.71 -24.31 5.96
CA THR A 81 -7.47 -23.66 5.52
C THR A 81 -6.37 -24.70 5.28
N GLN A 82 -5.36 -24.36 4.48
CA GLN A 82 -4.21 -25.26 4.26
C GLN A 82 -3.22 -25.22 5.44
N GLU A 83 -3.00 -24.02 5.98
CA GLU A 83 -1.95 -23.74 6.98
C GLU A 83 -2.44 -23.82 8.43
N GLY A 84 -3.70 -23.45 8.68
CA GLY A 84 -4.29 -23.40 10.02
C GLY A 84 -3.70 -22.33 10.94
N TRP A 85 -3.93 -22.51 12.24
CA TRP A 85 -3.51 -21.57 13.29
C TRP A 85 -2.00 -21.26 13.29
N ASN A 86 -1.15 -22.20 12.88
CA ASN A 86 0.30 -22.02 12.93
C ASN A 86 0.77 -20.83 12.07
N ALA A 87 0.21 -20.67 10.87
CA ALA A 87 0.54 -19.52 10.02
C ALA A 87 0.10 -18.18 10.64
N VAL A 88 -1.07 -18.16 11.31
CA VAL A 88 -1.53 -16.97 12.03
C VAL A 88 -0.57 -16.63 13.17
N GLN A 89 -0.11 -17.65 13.90
CA GLN A 89 0.85 -17.49 14.99
C GLN A 89 2.20 -16.96 14.50
N ASP A 90 2.68 -17.42 13.35
CA ASP A 90 3.90 -16.88 12.73
C ASP A 90 3.72 -15.41 12.33
N GLY A 91 2.57 -15.05 11.79
CA GLY A 91 2.19 -13.66 11.52
C GLY A 91 2.18 -12.78 12.78
N ILE A 92 1.59 -13.28 13.87
CA ILE A 92 1.60 -12.61 15.18
C ILE A 92 3.03 -12.42 15.68
N ASN A 93 3.87 -13.45 15.58
CA ASN A 93 5.28 -13.39 15.98
C ASN A 93 6.04 -12.33 15.18
N PHE A 94 5.81 -12.24 13.87
CA PHE A 94 6.38 -11.21 13.02
C PHE A 94 5.91 -9.80 13.44
N LEU A 95 4.61 -9.60 13.55
CA LEU A 95 4.01 -8.30 13.88
C LEU A 95 4.44 -7.79 15.26
N SER A 96 4.58 -8.67 16.25
CA SER A 96 5.05 -8.31 17.59
C SER A 96 6.45 -7.68 17.63
N ARG A 97 7.26 -7.90 16.57
CA ARG A 97 8.63 -7.38 16.43
C ARG A 97 8.71 -6.28 15.38
N ALA A 98 7.64 -6.07 14.62
CA ALA A 98 7.59 -5.07 13.55
C ALA A 98 7.51 -3.67 14.14
N LYS A 99 8.19 -2.72 13.50
CA LYS A 99 8.07 -1.29 13.82
C LYS A 99 6.93 -0.68 13.02
N PRO A 100 6.16 0.27 13.59
CA PRO A 100 5.18 1.06 12.85
C PRO A 100 5.76 1.67 11.56
N GLN A 101 4.99 1.64 10.48
CA GLN A 101 5.32 2.22 9.19
C GLN A 101 4.27 3.26 8.76
N GLY A 102 4.68 4.17 7.88
CA GLY A 102 3.78 5.18 7.32
C GLY A 102 2.68 4.56 6.44
N LEU A 103 1.52 5.21 6.43
CA LEU A 103 0.32 4.79 5.68
C LEU A 103 0.59 4.69 4.17
N GLN A 104 0.10 3.62 3.56
CA GLN A 104 -0.05 3.55 2.11
C GLN A 104 -1.29 4.36 1.72
N ARG A 105 -1.08 5.29 0.79
CA ARG A 105 -2.16 6.04 0.17
C ARG A 105 -2.50 5.37 -1.14
N SER A 106 -3.78 5.29 -1.45
CA SER A 106 -4.21 5.03 -2.82
C SER A 106 -3.64 6.13 -3.71
N ALA A 107 -3.20 5.75 -4.91
CA ALA A 107 -2.89 6.75 -5.92
C ALA A 107 -4.16 7.56 -6.18
N PRO A 108 -4.09 8.89 -6.29
CA PRO A 108 -5.24 9.63 -6.76
C PRO A 108 -5.66 9.06 -8.11
N ALA A 109 -6.97 8.90 -8.32
CA ALA A 109 -7.53 8.68 -9.65
C ALA A 109 -6.88 9.71 -10.60
N HIS A 110 -6.52 9.25 -11.79
CA HIS A 110 -5.82 9.97 -12.87
C HIS A 110 -5.60 11.48 -12.58
N PRO A 111 -4.35 11.98 -12.46
CA PRO A 111 -4.16 13.42 -12.36
C PRO A 111 -4.91 14.05 -13.54
N PRO A 112 -5.77 15.08 -13.34
CA PRO A 112 -6.52 15.67 -14.43
C PRO A 112 -5.54 15.91 -15.57
N THR A 113 -5.84 15.28 -16.72
CA THR A 113 -5.04 15.24 -17.94
C THR A 113 -4.10 16.41 -17.92
N ARG A 114 -2.79 16.14 -17.74
CA ARG A 114 -1.69 17.11 -17.73
C ARG A 114 -2.11 18.31 -18.57
N GLN A 115 -2.74 19.32 -17.94
CA GLN A 115 -2.87 20.60 -18.59
C GLN A 115 -1.43 20.97 -18.68
N THR A 116 -0.94 20.98 -19.91
CA THR A 116 0.32 21.56 -20.31
C THR A 116 0.60 22.69 -19.33
N ILE A 117 1.51 22.47 -18.38
CA ILE A 117 2.18 23.58 -17.73
C ILE A 117 3.05 24.12 -18.85
N THR A 118 2.41 24.83 -19.77
CA THR A 118 3.00 25.95 -20.47
C THR A 118 3.45 26.81 -19.33
N ARG A 119 4.75 26.73 -19.00
CA ARG A 119 5.41 27.68 -18.11
C ARG A 119 4.95 29.07 -18.55
N PRO A 120 4.05 29.77 -17.84
CA PRO A 120 3.83 31.16 -18.14
C PRO A 120 5.03 31.86 -17.50
N ALA A 121 5.87 32.43 -18.33
CA ALA A 121 6.81 33.44 -17.90
C ALA A 121 5.98 34.57 -17.26
N ASN A 122 5.86 34.58 -15.94
CA ASN A 122 5.34 35.74 -15.23
C ASN A 122 5.91 35.86 -13.82
N GLN A 123 7.22 36.11 -13.78
CA GLN A 123 7.90 36.65 -12.61
C GLN A 123 7.53 38.13 -12.36
N THR A 124 6.85 38.78 -13.32
CA THR A 124 6.42 40.19 -13.29
C THR A 124 5.29 40.44 -12.28
N ASN A 125 4.33 39.52 -12.17
CA ASN A 125 3.19 39.64 -11.26
C ASN A 125 3.60 39.52 -9.79
N LEU A 126 4.67 38.78 -9.50
CA LEU A 126 5.18 38.68 -8.13
C LEU A 126 5.91 39.95 -7.69
N ARG A 127 6.54 40.69 -8.62
CA ARG A 127 7.11 42.02 -8.34
C ARG A 127 6.04 43.09 -8.20
N LEU A 128 5.00 43.07 -9.04
CA LEU A 128 3.89 44.03 -8.94
C LEU A 128 3.08 43.87 -7.65
N LEU A 129 2.81 42.65 -7.20
CA LEU A 129 2.15 42.42 -5.91
C LEU A 129 3.03 42.83 -4.72
N LYS A 130 4.36 42.65 -4.83
CA LYS A 130 5.29 43.06 -3.77
C LYS A 130 5.41 44.59 -3.71
N SER A 131 5.50 45.27 -4.86
CA SER A 131 5.49 46.74 -4.94
C SER A 131 4.21 47.34 -4.33
N SER A 132 3.03 46.82 -4.71
CA SER A 132 1.75 47.33 -4.19
C SER A 132 1.58 47.12 -2.68
N ARG A 133 2.21 46.09 -2.11
CA ARG A 133 2.19 45.84 -0.65
C ARG A 133 3.13 46.77 0.12
N GLU A 134 4.31 47.07 -0.43
CA GLU A 134 5.29 47.95 0.20
C GLU A 134 4.83 49.44 0.16
N ASP A 135 4.13 49.84 -0.91
CA ASP A 135 3.53 51.18 -1.03
C ASP A 135 2.41 51.39 0.01
N ARG A 136 1.62 50.35 0.30
CA ARG A 136 0.57 50.40 1.33
C ARG A 136 1.12 50.45 2.76
N ILE A 137 2.28 49.86 3.00
CA ILE A 137 2.92 49.90 4.33
C ILE A 137 3.56 51.27 4.57
N SER A 138 4.18 51.87 3.54
CA SER A 138 4.79 53.19 3.66
C SER A 138 3.75 54.31 3.91
N ASN A 139 2.58 54.24 3.26
CA ASN A 139 1.52 55.23 3.50
C ASN A 139 0.87 55.12 4.89
N ALA A 140 0.82 53.92 5.48
CA ALA A 140 0.25 53.70 6.81
C ALA A 140 1.16 54.20 7.95
N ILE A 141 2.45 54.45 7.68
CA ILE A 141 3.41 54.96 8.67
C ILE A 141 3.38 56.49 8.73
N CYS A 142 2.90 57.18 7.69
CA CYS A 142 2.81 58.64 7.64
C CYS A 142 1.47 59.21 8.14
N GLU A 143 0.48 58.36 8.46
CA GLU A 143 -0.88 58.76 8.88
C GLU A 143 -1.19 58.40 10.35
N ALA A 144 -0.17 58.22 11.18
CA ALA A 144 -0.32 58.21 12.62
C ALA A 144 -0.10 59.64 13.16
N PRO A 145 -1.03 60.21 13.95
CA PRO A 145 -0.93 61.57 14.49
C PRO A 145 0.21 61.74 15.51
#